data_AF-A0A426WVS6-F1
#
_entry.id   AF-A0A426WVS6-F1
#
_cell.length_a   1.000
_cell.length_b   1.000
_cell.length_c   1.000
_cell.angle_alpha   90.00
_cell.angle_beta   90.00
_cell.angle_gamma   90.00
#
_symmetry.space_group_name_H-M   'P 1'
#
loop_
_entity.id
_entity.type
_entity.pdbx_description
1 polymer ?
#
loop_
_entity_poly.entity_id
_entity_poly.type
_entity_poly.pdbx_seq_one_letter_code
_entity_poly.pdbx_strand_id
1 'polypeptide(L)'
;MSDLGHQDPKKELKVRWKGLKNSTKVWNNSSVAEEYERGLFHPQLARELYTLPSEVLMARAAKEMVLMALFDRVHDAGQLITFMDYRVKQLQEELDAMKSIGGPEVVAEAEERASELREELEKIKRGKAEEFLRREASEKELQEVRGHLGDAQHLLREARTRARRMDDELLQAVKDLESARAELPG
;
A
#
# COMPACT_ATOMS: atom_id res chain seq x y z
N MET A 1 -33.60 -14.58 21.56
CA MET A 1 -32.36 -15.37 21.72
C MET A 1 -32.38 -16.42 20.63
N SER A 2 -31.63 -16.19 19.55
CA SER A 2 -31.58 -17.13 18.42
C SER A 2 -30.34 -18.01 18.55
N ASP A 3 -30.62 -19.30 18.56
CA ASP A 3 -29.70 -20.43 18.69
C ASP A 3 -28.72 -20.46 17.51
N LEU A 4 -27.43 -20.29 17.80
CA LEU A 4 -26.36 -20.40 16.81
C LEU A 4 -25.85 -21.84 16.83
N GLY A 5 -26.32 -22.61 15.85
CA GLY A 5 -25.91 -24.01 15.64
C GLY A 5 -24.39 -24.16 15.60
N HIS A 6 -23.92 -25.16 16.36
CA HIS A 6 -22.53 -25.58 16.50
C HIS A 6 -21.88 -25.81 15.12
N GLN A 7 -20.89 -25.00 14.74
CA GLN A 7 -20.03 -25.27 13.58
C GLN A 7 -18.73 -25.95 14.03
N ASP A 8 -18.41 -27.06 13.39
CA ASP A 8 -17.22 -27.88 13.62
C ASP A 8 -15.93 -27.11 13.25
N PRO A 9 -15.02 -26.88 14.21
CA PRO A 9 -13.76 -26.16 13.98
C PRO A 9 -12.77 -26.93 13.09
N LYS A 10 -13.01 -28.22 12.80
CA LYS A 10 -12.19 -29.04 11.88
C LYS A 10 -12.71 -29.08 10.45
N LYS A 11 -13.84 -28.42 10.16
CA LYS A 11 -14.33 -28.30 8.79
C LYS A 11 -13.37 -27.37 8.05
N GLU A 12 -12.50 -27.98 7.24
CA GLU A 12 -11.59 -27.30 6.33
C GLU A 12 -12.30 -26.10 5.71
N LEU A 13 -11.82 -24.89 5.99
CA LEU A 13 -12.31 -23.67 5.38
C LEU A 13 -12.12 -23.86 3.87
N LYS A 14 -13.19 -24.28 3.19
CA LYS A 14 -13.16 -24.58 1.76
C LYS A 14 -13.12 -23.24 1.05
N VAL A 15 -11.94 -22.64 1.02
CA VAL A 15 -11.81 -21.26 0.64
C VAL A 15 -12.18 -21.14 -0.83
N ARG A 16 -13.05 -20.18 -1.14
CA ARG A 16 -13.52 -19.86 -2.49
C ARG A 16 -12.42 -19.20 -3.34
N TRP A 17 -11.23 -19.77 -3.40
CA TRP A 17 -10.10 -19.26 -4.21
C TRP A 17 -10.29 -19.51 -5.72
N LYS A 18 -11.30 -20.30 -6.12
CA LYS A 18 -11.45 -20.81 -7.49
C LYS A 18 -11.68 -19.71 -8.55
N GLY A 19 -12.02 -18.49 -8.14
CA GLY A 19 -12.22 -17.33 -9.02
C GLY A 19 -11.13 -16.25 -8.95
N LEU A 20 -10.12 -16.41 -8.09
CA LEU A 20 -9.11 -15.38 -7.86
C LEU A 20 -8.00 -15.45 -8.92
N LYS A 21 -7.91 -14.40 -9.72
CA LYS A 21 -6.93 -14.28 -10.80
C LYS A 21 -5.64 -13.64 -10.27
N ASN A 22 -4.51 -14.14 -10.76
CA ASN A 22 -3.18 -13.57 -10.55
C ASN A 22 -2.76 -12.92 -11.86
N SER A 23 -2.66 -11.59 -11.89
CA SER A 23 -2.08 -10.85 -12.99
C SER A 23 -1.11 -9.81 -12.43
N THR A 24 0.09 -9.74 -13.01
CA THR A 24 1.08 -8.70 -12.74
C THR A 24 0.74 -7.38 -13.46
N LYS A 25 -0.33 -7.38 -14.26
CA LYS A 25 -0.75 -6.29 -15.15
C LYS A 25 -2.16 -5.82 -14.78
N VAL A 26 -2.36 -5.51 -13.51
CA VAL A 26 -3.68 -5.08 -12.98
C VAL A 26 -4.24 -3.85 -13.70
N TRP A 27 -3.36 -3.00 -14.24
CA TRP A 27 -3.73 -1.71 -14.84
C TRP A 27 -3.57 -1.65 -16.37
N ASN A 28 -3.41 -2.78 -17.05
CA ASN A 28 -3.24 -2.79 -18.50
C ASN A 28 -4.51 -2.37 -19.28
N ASN A 29 -5.67 -2.38 -18.62
CA ASN A 29 -6.98 -2.06 -19.17
C ASN A 29 -7.99 -1.82 -18.02
N SER A 30 -8.94 -0.90 -18.20
CA SER A 30 -9.82 -0.44 -17.10
C SER A 30 -10.66 -1.54 -16.47
N SER A 31 -10.97 -2.61 -17.21
CA SER A 31 -11.70 -3.77 -16.69
C SER A 31 -10.91 -4.55 -15.62
N VAL A 32 -9.59 -4.67 -15.75
CA VAL A 32 -8.75 -5.42 -14.80
C VAL A 32 -8.53 -4.60 -13.52
N ALA A 33 -8.45 -3.27 -13.67
CA ALA A 33 -8.42 -2.30 -12.59
C ALA A 33 -9.71 -2.35 -11.74
N GLU A 34 -10.86 -2.40 -12.38
CA GLU A 34 -12.16 -2.45 -11.71
C GLU A 34 -12.39 -3.80 -10.99
N GLU A 35 -11.87 -4.90 -11.55
CA GLU A 35 -11.85 -6.21 -10.87
C GLU A 35 -10.96 -6.19 -9.61
N TYR A 36 -9.89 -5.39 -9.58
CA TYR A 36 -9.03 -5.21 -8.39
C TYR A 36 -9.72 -4.41 -7.29
N GLU A 37 -10.34 -3.28 -7.63
CA GLU A 37 -11.13 -2.46 -6.69
C GLU A 37 -12.28 -3.24 -6.05
N ARG A 38 -12.89 -4.15 -6.81
CA ARG A 38 -13.96 -5.06 -6.30
C ARG A 38 -13.44 -6.24 -5.48
N GLY A 39 -12.12 -6.36 -5.27
CA GLY A 39 -11.50 -7.47 -4.55
C GLY A 39 -11.54 -8.80 -5.30
N LEU A 40 -11.74 -8.78 -6.63
CA LEU A 40 -11.77 -9.97 -7.48
C LEU A 40 -10.36 -10.34 -7.98
N PHE A 41 -9.48 -9.34 -8.13
CA PHE A 41 -8.04 -9.53 -8.14
C PHE A 41 -7.51 -9.38 -6.73
N HIS A 42 -6.75 -10.37 -6.25
CA HIS A 42 -5.91 -10.19 -5.07
C HIS A 42 -4.45 -10.21 -5.48
N PRO A 43 -3.64 -9.33 -4.88
CA PRO A 43 -2.19 -9.43 -5.02
C PRO A 43 -1.74 -10.84 -4.63
N GLN A 44 -0.69 -11.34 -5.28
CA GLN A 44 -0.08 -12.63 -4.92
C GLN A 44 0.26 -12.72 -3.42
N LEU A 45 0.47 -11.58 -2.77
CA LEU A 45 0.64 -11.44 -1.32
C LEU A 45 -0.50 -12.10 -0.51
N ALA A 46 -1.76 -11.98 -0.93
CA ALA A 46 -2.91 -12.56 -0.22
C ALA A 46 -2.92 -14.09 -0.21
N ARG A 47 -2.47 -14.70 -1.32
CA ARG A 47 -2.32 -16.16 -1.44
C ARG A 47 -1.07 -16.65 -0.74
N GLU A 48 0.00 -15.86 -0.80
CA GLU A 48 1.29 -16.19 -0.19
C GLU A 48 1.28 -16.11 1.33
N LEU A 49 0.44 -15.23 1.91
CA LEU A 49 0.22 -15.12 3.36
C LEU A 49 -0.09 -16.48 4.03
N TYR A 50 -0.64 -17.43 3.28
CA TYR A 50 -0.94 -18.78 3.77
C TYR A 50 0.09 -19.86 3.37
N THR A 51 1.10 -19.54 2.55
CA THR A 51 2.03 -20.54 1.99
C THR A 51 3.51 -20.25 2.21
N LEU A 52 3.92 -19.01 2.48
CA LEU A 52 5.33 -18.63 2.59
C LEU A 52 5.76 -18.29 4.03
N PRO A 53 7.04 -18.54 4.40
CA PRO A 53 7.60 -18.07 5.68
C PRO A 53 7.52 -16.54 5.83
N SER A 54 7.43 -16.06 7.08
CA SER A 54 7.19 -14.63 7.34
C SER A 54 8.29 -13.71 6.82
N GLU A 55 9.57 -14.11 6.80
CA GLU A 55 10.62 -13.26 6.23
C GLU A 55 10.42 -13.00 4.73
N VAL A 56 9.99 -14.02 3.98
CA VAL A 56 9.74 -13.93 2.53
C VAL A 56 8.51 -13.06 2.26
N LEU A 57 7.48 -13.18 3.10
CA LEU A 57 6.29 -12.33 3.04
C LEU A 57 6.61 -10.86 3.28
N MET A 58 7.42 -10.57 4.29
CA MET A 58 7.81 -9.19 4.60
C MET A 58 8.68 -8.57 3.51
N ALA A 59 9.64 -9.33 2.96
CA ALA A 59 10.48 -8.86 1.86
C ALA A 59 9.64 -8.56 0.61
N ARG A 60 8.62 -9.38 0.33
CA ARG A 60 7.73 -9.18 -0.81
C ARG A 60 6.73 -8.06 -0.58
N ALA A 61 6.15 -7.95 0.61
CA ALA A 61 5.28 -6.83 0.98
C ALA A 61 6.03 -5.49 0.85
N ALA A 62 7.29 -5.42 1.33
CA ALA A 62 8.13 -4.25 1.16
C ALA A 62 8.37 -3.90 -0.32
N LYS A 63 8.60 -4.91 -1.17
CA LYS A 63 8.74 -4.72 -2.62
C LYS A 63 7.47 -4.16 -3.26
N GLU A 64 6.30 -4.70 -2.92
CA GLU A 64 5.02 -4.22 -3.44
C GLU A 64 4.72 -2.78 -2.97
N MET A 65 5.02 -2.45 -1.71
CA MET A 65 4.87 -1.07 -1.21
C MET A 65 5.74 -0.07 -1.98
N VAL A 66 6.98 -0.45 -2.30
CA VAL A 66 7.87 0.40 -3.12
C VAL A 66 7.32 0.56 -4.53
N LEU A 67 6.78 -0.52 -5.13
CA LEU A 67 6.17 -0.45 -6.45
C LEU A 67 4.95 0.48 -6.45
N MET A 68 4.05 0.37 -5.47
CA MET A 68 2.89 1.26 -5.34
C MET A 68 3.34 2.73 -5.20
N ALA A 69 4.32 3.03 -4.35
CA ALA A 69 4.81 4.39 -4.19
C ALA A 69 5.45 4.96 -5.48
N LEU A 70 6.13 4.11 -6.27
CA LEU A 70 6.63 4.50 -7.59
C LEU A 70 5.48 4.72 -8.58
N PHE A 71 4.43 3.91 -8.52
CA PHE A 71 3.25 4.05 -9.35
C PHE A 71 2.50 5.35 -9.06
N ASP A 72 2.25 5.67 -7.79
CA ASP A 72 1.62 6.94 -7.39
C ASP A 72 2.42 8.13 -7.94
N ARG A 73 3.75 8.09 -7.80
CA ARG A 73 4.63 9.14 -8.33
C ARG A 73 4.56 9.27 -9.86
N VAL A 74 4.48 8.16 -10.58
CA VAL A 74 4.31 8.17 -12.04
C VAL A 74 2.92 8.69 -12.42
N HIS A 75 1.88 8.34 -11.66
CA HIS A 75 0.53 8.82 -11.87
C HIS A 75 0.44 10.34 -11.65
N ASP A 76 0.98 10.84 -10.53
CA ASP A 76 1.06 12.27 -10.21
C ASP A 76 1.80 13.05 -11.29
N ALA A 77 2.94 12.52 -11.76
CA ALA A 77 3.69 13.11 -12.87
C ALA A 77 2.86 13.13 -14.17
N GLY A 78 2.10 12.07 -14.47
CA GLY A 78 1.20 12.00 -15.62
C GLY A 78 0.06 13.03 -15.57
N GLN A 79 -0.54 13.22 -14.39
CA GLN A 79 -1.55 14.27 -14.19
C GLN A 79 -0.95 15.66 -14.42
N LEU A 80 0.24 15.92 -13.86
CA LEU A 80 0.93 17.19 -14.04
C LEU A 80 1.26 17.46 -15.52
N ILE A 81 1.74 16.45 -16.25
CA ILE A 81 2.04 16.57 -17.69
C ILE A 81 0.77 16.93 -18.47
N THR A 82 -0.35 16.25 -18.20
CA THR A 82 -1.63 16.53 -18.87
C THR A 82 -2.11 17.96 -18.61
N PHE A 83 -1.98 18.42 -17.37
CA PHE A 83 -2.28 19.80 -17.00
C PHE A 83 -1.38 20.80 -17.72
N MET A 84 -0.08 20.52 -17.79
CA MET A 84 0.88 21.37 -18.51
C MET A 84 0.61 21.40 -20.01
N ASP A 85 0.26 20.28 -20.64
CA ASP A 85 -0.10 20.22 -22.06
C ASP A 85 -1.34 21.07 -22.38
N TYR A 86 -2.35 21.03 -21.50
CA TYR A 86 -3.51 21.91 -21.59
C TYR A 86 -3.10 23.39 -21.49
N ARG A 87 -2.27 23.73 -20.50
CA ARG A 87 -1.77 25.09 -20.28
C ARG A 87 -0.97 25.62 -21.46
N VAL A 88 -0.11 24.79 -22.05
CA VAL A 88 0.69 25.16 -23.23
C VAL A 88 -0.21 25.44 -24.42
N LYS A 89 -1.23 24.61 -24.67
CA LYS A 89 -2.22 24.86 -25.74
C LYS A 89 -2.97 26.16 -25.53
N GLN A 90 -3.48 26.39 -24.31
CA GLN A 90 -4.19 27.62 -23.97
C GLN A 90 -3.31 28.86 -24.18
N LEU A 91 -2.05 28.82 -23.71
CA LEU A 91 -1.10 29.93 -23.90
C LEU A 91 -0.76 30.16 -25.37
N GLN A 92 -0.69 29.09 -26.18
CA GLN A 92 -0.43 29.20 -27.61
C GLN A 92 -1.58 29.92 -28.33
N GLU A 93 -2.83 29.54 -28.03
CA GLU A 93 -4.03 30.17 -28.59
C GLU A 93 -4.12 31.66 -28.21
N GLU A 94 -3.83 31.99 -26.95
CA GLU A 94 -3.80 33.39 -26.47
C GLU A 94 -2.70 34.21 -27.15
N LEU A 95 -1.52 33.62 -27.38
CA LEU A 95 -0.42 34.30 -28.06
C LEU A 95 -0.74 34.57 -29.54
N ASP A 96 -1.43 33.62 -30.19
CA ASP A 96 -1.91 33.79 -31.57
C ASP A 96 -3.04 34.85 -31.65
N ALA A 97 -3.92 34.93 -30.64
CA ALA A 97 -4.92 35.99 -30.52
C ALA A 97 -4.27 37.36 -30.33
N MET A 98 -3.32 37.49 -29.40
CA MET A 98 -2.57 38.74 -29.17
C MET A 98 -1.78 39.18 -30.41
N LYS A 99 -1.25 38.25 -31.21
CA LYS A 99 -0.61 38.58 -32.51
C LYS A 99 -1.58 39.18 -33.52
N SER A 100 -2.85 38.83 -33.43
CA SER A 100 -3.89 39.36 -34.32
C SER A 100 -4.40 40.74 -33.89
N ILE A 101 -4.23 41.07 -32.60
CA ILE A 101 -4.56 42.37 -32.02
C ILE A 101 -3.32 43.27 -32.18
N GLY A 102 -3.49 44.49 -32.69
CA GLY A 102 -2.40 45.45 -32.88
C GLY A 102 -2.62 46.71 -32.05
N GLY A 103 -1.57 47.20 -31.39
CA GLY A 103 -1.59 48.50 -30.69
C GLY A 103 -1.38 48.43 -29.18
N PRO A 104 -1.63 49.53 -28.45
CA PRO A 104 -1.43 49.63 -26.99
C PRO A 104 -2.31 48.69 -26.17
N GLU A 105 -3.43 48.24 -26.73
CA GLU A 105 -4.41 47.35 -26.08
C GLU A 105 -3.83 45.95 -25.82
N VAL A 106 -2.94 45.46 -26.69
CA VAL A 106 -2.16 44.23 -26.45
C VAL A 106 -1.31 44.31 -25.20
N VAL A 107 -0.77 45.50 -24.89
CA VAL A 107 0.11 45.67 -23.73
C VAL A 107 -0.70 45.56 -22.44
N ALA A 108 -1.91 46.14 -22.40
CA ALA A 108 -2.80 46.05 -21.26
C ALA A 108 -3.31 44.62 -21.02
N GLU A 109 -3.75 43.92 -22.08
CA GLU A 109 -4.16 42.52 -22.00
C GLU A 109 -2.99 41.62 -21.55
N ALA A 110 -1.80 41.78 -22.13
CA ALA A 110 -0.64 41.00 -21.73
C ALA A 110 -0.26 41.20 -20.25
N GLU A 111 -0.43 42.41 -19.71
CA GLU A 111 -0.15 42.75 -18.31
C GLU A 111 -1.20 42.16 -17.35
N GLU A 112 -2.48 42.17 -17.73
CA GLU A 112 -3.56 41.48 -17.02
C GLU A 112 -3.31 39.97 -16.97
N ARG A 113 -3.02 39.34 -18.12
CA ARG A 113 -2.72 37.90 -18.21
C ARG A 113 -1.47 37.52 -17.40
N ALA A 114 -0.43 38.36 -17.39
CA ALA A 114 0.74 38.14 -16.57
C ALA A 114 0.42 38.16 -15.07
N SER A 115 -0.57 38.96 -14.66
CA SER A 115 -1.04 39.03 -13.27
C SER A 115 -1.86 37.80 -12.88
N GLU A 116 -2.75 37.33 -13.75
CA GLU A 116 -3.50 36.08 -13.53
C GLU A 116 -2.58 34.86 -13.44
N LEU A 117 -1.60 34.75 -14.35
CA LEU A 117 -0.59 33.69 -14.34
C LEU A 117 0.22 33.68 -13.03
N ARG A 118 0.55 34.85 -12.49
CA ARG A 118 1.23 34.97 -11.19
C ARG A 118 0.34 34.46 -10.06
N GLU A 119 -0.95 34.79 -10.06
CA GLU A 119 -1.88 34.32 -9.03
C GLU A 119 -2.07 32.80 -9.07
N GLU A 120 -2.21 32.22 -10.27
CA GLU A 120 -2.30 30.76 -10.44
C GLU A 120 -1.03 30.04 -10.01
N LEU A 121 0.16 30.59 -10.31
CA LEU A 121 1.43 30.04 -9.82
C LEU A 121 1.49 30.05 -8.30
N GLU A 122 1.02 31.11 -7.64
CA GLU A 122 0.95 31.15 -6.18
C GLU A 122 -0.07 30.16 -5.61
N LYS A 123 -1.21 29.94 -6.29
CA LYS A 123 -2.17 28.87 -5.93
C LYS A 123 -1.53 27.48 -5.98
N ILE A 124 -0.80 27.18 -7.06
CA ILE A 124 -0.11 25.88 -7.23
C ILE A 124 0.99 25.71 -6.17
N LYS A 125 1.79 26.75 -5.91
CA LYS A 125 2.84 26.71 -4.87
C LYS A 125 2.25 26.46 -3.49
N ARG A 126 1.14 27.12 -3.15
CA ARG A 126 0.42 26.91 -1.89
C ARG A 126 -0.09 25.47 -1.79
N GLY A 127 -0.77 24.97 -2.82
CA GLY A 127 -1.26 23.57 -2.83
C GLY A 127 -0.13 22.57 -2.65
N LYS A 128 1.01 22.77 -3.32
CA LYS A 128 2.20 21.92 -3.17
C LYS A 128 2.79 21.97 -1.75
N ALA A 129 2.76 23.12 -1.09
CA ALA A 129 3.22 23.26 0.29
C ALA A 129 2.30 22.50 1.26
N GLU A 130 0.98 22.58 1.06
CA GLU A 130 -0.01 21.84 1.85
C GLU A 130 0.14 20.32 1.68
N GLU A 131 0.33 19.84 0.44
CA GLU A 131 0.60 18.41 0.19
C GLU A 131 1.91 17.94 0.84
N PHE A 132 2.94 18.79 0.84
CA PHE A 132 4.20 18.48 1.50
C PHE A 132 4.02 18.31 3.01
N LEU A 133 3.28 19.21 3.67
CA LEU A 133 2.94 19.10 5.09
C LEU A 133 2.12 17.84 5.39
N ARG A 134 1.13 17.54 4.55
CA ARG A 134 0.32 16.32 4.69
C ARG A 134 1.17 15.05 4.56
N ARG A 135 2.11 15.03 3.61
CA ARG A 135 3.06 13.93 3.44
C ARG A 135 3.97 13.78 4.65
N GLU A 136 4.52 14.87 5.18
CA GLU A 136 5.36 14.85 6.37
C GLU A 136 4.62 14.27 7.58
N ALA A 137 3.35 14.64 7.77
CA ALA A 137 2.50 14.05 8.82
C ALA A 137 2.33 12.54 8.63
N SER A 138 1.99 12.09 7.42
CA SER A 138 1.84 10.65 7.13
C SER A 138 3.14 9.86 7.29
N GLU A 139 4.29 10.48 7.02
CA GLU A 139 5.60 9.84 7.18
C GLU A 139 5.95 9.64 8.67
N LYS A 140 5.57 10.59 9.53
CA LYS A 140 5.68 10.44 10.99
C LYS A 140 4.80 9.29 11.51
N GLU A 141 3.55 9.22 11.08
CA GLU A 141 2.64 8.12 11.42
C GLU A 141 3.19 6.76 10.97
N LEU A 142 3.72 6.67 9.75
CA LEU A 142 4.35 5.45 9.24
C LEU A 142 5.57 5.03 10.08
N GLN A 143 6.34 6.00 10.57
CA GLN A 143 7.49 5.73 11.43
C GLN A 143 7.07 5.17 12.79
N GLU A 144 5.99 5.68 13.38
CA GLU A 144 5.41 5.14 14.62
C GLU A 144 4.90 3.70 14.43
N VAL A 145 4.11 3.46 13.38
CA VAL A 145 3.62 2.11 13.03
C VAL A 145 4.77 1.13 12.82
N ARG A 146 5.85 1.58 12.16
CA ARG A 146 7.07 0.76 11.97
C ARG A 146 7.73 0.40 13.30
N GLY A 147 7.75 1.33 14.27
CA GLY A 147 8.22 1.08 15.63
C GLY A 147 7.41 -0.03 16.31
N HIS A 148 6.08 0.10 16.32
CA HIS A 148 5.19 -0.90 16.90
C HIS A 148 5.31 -2.29 16.25
N LEU A 149 5.50 -2.34 14.93
CA LEU A 149 5.76 -3.59 14.23
C LEU A 149 7.08 -4.24 14.69
N GLY A 150 8.12 -3.44 14.93
CA GLY A 150 9.38 -3.91 15.51
C GLY A 150 9.19 -4.54 16.88
N ASP A 151 8.43 -3.88 17.76
CA ASP A 151 8.12 -4.39 19.09
C ASP A 151 7.33 -5.71 19.03
N ALA A 152 6.31 -5.77 18.17
CA ALA A 152 5.51 -6.98 17.96
C ALA A 152 6.36 -8.15 17.44
N GLN A 153 7.29 -7.88 16.51
CA GLN A 153 8.23 -8.89 16.01
C GLN A 153 9.17 -9.40 17.11
N HIS A 154 9.66 -8.51 17.97
CA HIS A 154 10.50 -8.88 19.09
C HIS A 154 9.75 -9.81 20.07
N LEU A 155 8.54 -9.42 20.48
CA LEU A 155 7.69 -10.22 21.35
C LEU A 155 7.39 -11.61 20.76
N LEU A 156 7.12 -11.68 19.45
CA LEU A 156 6.90 -12.96 18.78
C LEU A 156 8.12 -13.88 18.82
N ARG A 157 9.34 -13.33 18.66
CA ARG A 157 10.59 -14.10 18.78
C ARG A 157 10.81 -14.60 20.19
N GLU A 158 10.53 -13.78 21.20
CA GLU A 158 10.61 -14.21 22.60
C GLU A 158 9.62 -15.33 22.90
N ALA A 159 8.35 -15.17 22.50
CA ALA A 159 7.31 -16.16 22.72
C ALA A 159 7.66 -17.50 22.07
N ARG A 160 8.18 -17.50 20.83
CA ARG A 160 8.68 -18.72 20.17
C ARG A 160 9.84 -19.37 20.92
N THR A 161 10.76 -18.57 21.45
CA THR A 161 11.91 -19.08 22.22
C THR A 161 11.46 -19.70 23.54
N ARG A 162 10.43 -19.13 24.19
CA ARG A 162 9.84 -19.70 25.41
C ARG A 162 9.09 -21.00 25.10
N ALA A 163 8.27 -21.02 24.05
CA ALA A 163 7.53 -22.22 23.63
C ALA A 163 8.47 -23.40 23.38
N ARG A 164 9.57 -23.19 22.63
CA ARG A 164 10.58 -24.24 22.39
C ARG A 164 11.19 -24.79 23.69
N ARG A 165 11.52 -23.91 24.64
CA ARG A 165 12.02 -24.35 25.95
C ARG A 165 11.01 -25.22 26.70
N MET A 166 9.74 -24.84 26.70
CA MET A 166 8.69 -25.63 27.32
C MET A 166 8.51 -26.99 26.63
N ASP A 167 8.60 -27.03 25.29
CA ASP A 167 8.53 -28.29 24.54
C ASP A 167 9.71 -29.22 24.90
N ASP A 168 10.92 -28.67 25.04
CA ASP A 168 12.11 -29.43 25.45
C ASP A 168 11.98 -29.96 26.90
N GLU A 169 11.47 -29.13 27.82
CA GLU A 169 11.18 -29.52 29.20
C GLU A 169 10.12 -30.63 29.28
N LEU A 170 9.04 -30.51 28.50
CA LEU A 170 8.01 -31.54 28.41
C LEU A 170 8.58 -32.84 27.85
N LEU A 171 9.40 -32.76 26.80
CA LEU A 171 10.06 -33.93 26.22
C LEU A 171 10.96 -34.63 27.23
N GLN A 172 11.70 -33.86 28.05
CA GLN A 172 12.53 -34.42 29.11
C GLN A 172 11.68 -35.09 30.19
N ALA A 173 10.62 -34.44 30.68
CA ALA A 173 9.73 -34.99 31.69
C ALA A 173 9.07 -36.31 31.23
N VAL A 174 8.66 -36.40 29.96
CA VAL A 174 8.10 -37.63 29.37
C VAL A 174 9.12 -38.78 29.41
N LYS A 175 10.39 -38.51 29.03
CA LYS A 175 11.46 -39.53 29.07
C LYS A 175 11.73 -40.03 30.48
N ASP A 176 11.74 -39.14 31.46
CA ASP A 176 11.96 -39.49 32.87
C ASP A 176 10.81 -40.36 33.39
N LEU A 177 9.57 -40.03 33.01
CA LEU A 177 8.37 -40.81 33.36
C LEU A 177 8.38 -42.21 32.75
N GLU A 178 8.76 -42.33 31.47
CA GLU A 178 8.92 -43.63 30.80
C GLU A 178 10.01 -44.48 31.46
N SER A 179 11.13 -43.85 31.84
CA SER A 179 12.24 -44.52 32.55
C SER A 179 11.79 -45.03 33.92
N ALA A 180 11.13 -44.20 34.72
CA ALA A 180 10.59 -44.59 36.02
C ALA A 180 9.56 -45.73 35.93
N ARG A 181 8.73 -45.74 34.87
CA ARG A 181 7.78 -46.82 34.62
C ARG A 181 8.47 -48.15 34.29
N ALA A 182 9.62 -48.11 33.61
CA ALA A 182 10.39 -49.31 33.27
C ALA A 182 11.07 -49.96 34.49
N GLU A 183 11.29 -49.19 35.57
CA GLU A 183 11.92 -49.66 36.81
C GLU A 183 10.91 -50.19 37.86
N LEU A 184 9.61 -50.07 37.63
CA LEU A 184 8.60 -50.63 38.53
C LEU A 184 8.51 -52.17 38.36
N PRO A 185 8.47 -52.96 39.45
CA PRO A 185 8.28 -54.40 39.34
C PRO A 185 6.87 -54.71 38.82
N GLY A 186 6.79 -55.59 37.82
CA GLY A 186 5.54 -56.02 37.18
C GLY A 186 4.64 -56.87 38.08
#